data_AF-A0A2S9FDB3-F1
#
_entry.id   AF-A0A2S9FDB3-F1
#
_cell.length_a   1.000
_cell.length_b   1.000
_cell.length_c   1.000
_cell.angle_alpha   90.00
_cell.angle_beta   90.00
_cell.angle_gamma   90.00
#
_symmetry.space_group_name_H-M   'P 1'
#
loop_
_entity.id
_entity.type
_entity.pdbx_description
1 polymer ?
#
loop_
_entity_poly.entity_id
_entity_poly.type
_entity_poly.pdbx_seq_one_letter_code
_entity_poly.pdbx_strand_id
1 'polypeptide(L)' 'PMPFALSVDEGLALAGRIPGVTAAHEVRLPRGRGLFKLAAWPPLDRGLFRRSRPSITLVEFGP' A
#
# COMPACT_ATOMS: atom_id res chain seq x y z
N PRO A 1 11.48 -5.62 8.68
CA PRO A 1 10.11 -5.10 8.41
C PRO A 1 9.76 -4.10 9.50
N MET A 2 9.18 -2.93 9.18
CA MET A 2 8.71 -2.03 10.25
C MET A 2 7.58 -2.74 11.02
N PRO A 3 7.62 -2.79 12.36
CA PRO A 3 6.69 -3.58 13.17
C PRO A 3 5.23 -3.10 13.10
N PHE A 4 4.99 -1.93 12.51
CA PHE A 4 3.68 -1.31 12.36
C PHE A 4 3.27 -1.12 10.89
N ALA A 5 4.00 -1.71 9.95
CA ALA A 5 3.67 -1.61 8.53
C ALA A 5 2.55 -2.59 8.18
N LEU A 6 1.57 -2.11 7.40
CA LEU A 6 0.60 -2.95 6.72
C LEU A 6 1.13 -3.30 5.33
N SER A 7 0.90 -4.54 4.91
CA SER A 7 1.00 -4.91 3.51
C SER A 7 -0.11 -4.24 2.69
N VAL A 8 0.08 -4.18 1.37
CA VAL A 8 -0.93 -3.64 0.43
C VAL A 8 -2.30 -4.29 0.65
N ASP A 9 -2.33 -5.62 0.79
CA ASP A 9 -3.59 -6.36 0.95
C ASP A 9 -4.25 -6.03 2.29
N GLU A 10 -3.48 -5.83 3.37
CA GLU A 10 -4.01 -5.40 4.67
C GLU A 10 -4.52 -3.97 4.65
N GLY A 11 -3.87 -3.06 3.91
CA GLY A 11 -4.34 -1.69 3.70
C GLY A 11 -5.66 -1.63 2.94
N LEU A 12 -5.81 -2.45 1.89
CA LEU A 12 -7.07 -2.52 1.13
C LEU A 12 -8.23 -3.11 1.95
N ALA A 13 -7.94 -3.99 2.90
CA ALA A 13 -8.95 -4.58 3.77
C ALA A 13 -9.53 -3.60 4.81
N LEU A 14 -8.99 -2.38 4.93
CA LEU A 14 -9.46 -1.39 5.90
C LEU A 14 -10.91 -0.96 5.69
N ALA A 15 -11.39 -0.92 4.44
CA ALA A 15 -12.77 -0.60 4.11
C ALA A 15 -13.82 -1.60 4.65
N GLY A 16 -13.39 -2.80 5.04
CA GLY A 16 -14.25 -3.79 5.70
C GLY A 16 -13.99 -3.96 7.19
N ARG A 17 -13.04 -3.20 7.78
CA ARG A 17 -12.59 -3.39 9.16
C ARG A 17 -12.78 -2.17 10.06
N ILE A 18 -12.71 -0.97 9.49
CA ILE A 18 -12.83 0.28 10.23
C ILE A 18 -14.20 0.90 9.91
N PRO A 19 -15.10 1.02 10.90
CA PRO A 19 -16.35 1.75 10.71
C PRO A 19 -16.11 3.18 10.20
N GLY A 20 -16.88 3.61 9.20
CA GLY A 20 -16.73 4.92 8.56
C GLY A 20 -15.72 4.97 7.42
N VAL A 21 -14.93 3.92 7.19
CA VAL A 21 -14.13 3.78 5.96
C VAL A 21 -14.97 3.09 4.89
N THR A 22 -15.24 3.77 3.79
CA THR A 22 -16.07 3.25 2.69
C THR A 22 -15.25 2.63 1.57
N ALA A 23 -14.03 3.13 1.36
CA ALA A 23 -13.13 2.59 0.35
C ALA A 23 -11.66 2.72 0.78
N ALA A 24 -10.82 1.82 0.25
CA ALA A 24 -9.38 1.86 0.39
C ALA A 24 -8.73 1.54 -0.95
N HIS A 25 -7.74 2.35 -1.34
CA HIS A 25 -7.08 2.28 -2.63
C HIS A 25 -5.56 2.26 -2.48
N GLU A 26 -4.90 1.43 -3.28
CA GLU A 26 -3.44 1.44 -3.38
C GLU A 26 -2.99 2.57 -4.30
N VAL A 27 -2.26 3.53 -3.75
CA VAL A 27 -1.51 4.51 -4.52
C VAL A 27 -0.05 4.04 -4.60
N ARG A 28 0.37 3.66 -5.80
CA ARG A 28 1.75 3.23 -6.03
C ARG A 28 2.69 4.39 -5.77
N LEU A 29 3.77 4.13 -5.03
CA LEU A 29 4.81 5.11 -4.83
C LEU A 29 5.36 5.56 -6.19
N PRO A 30 5.35 6.87 -6.52
CA PRO A 30 5.98 7.35 -7.72
C PRO A 30 7.48 7.04 -7.68
N ARG A 31 8.10 6.88 -8.86
CA ARG A 31 9.54 6.64 -8.97
C ARG A 31 10.30 7.83 -8.40
N GLY A 32 10.74 7.71 -7.15
CA GLY A 32 11.58 8.69 -6.48
C GLY A 32 13.04 8.66 -6.98
N ARG A 33 13.92 9.37 -6.28
CA ARG A 33 15.38 9.32 -6.48
C ARG A 33 16.01 8.27 -5.55
N GLY A 34 17.18 7.76 -5.88
CA GLY A 34 17.92 6.80 -5.04
C GLY A 34 17.20 5.46 -4.84
N LEU A 35 17.24 4.89 -3.62
CA LEU A 35 16.62 3.60 -3.28
C LEU A 35 15.11 3.54 -3.57
N PHE A 36 14.39 4.67 -3.52
CA PHE A 36 12.97 4.71 -3.87
C PHE A 36 12.69 4.37 -5.34
N LYS A 37 13.66 4.61 -6.24
CA LYS A 37 13.57 4.18 -7.65
C LYS A 37 13.57 2.66 -7.79
N LEU A 38 14.37 1.98 -6.96
CA LEU A 38 14.44 0.52 -6.89
C LEU A 38 13.22 -0.07 -6.19
N ALA A 39 12.72 0.59 -5.14
CA ALA A 39 11.52 0.13 -4.43
C ALA A 39 10.22 0.28 -5.25
N ALA A 40 10.20 1.19 -6.24
CA ALA A 40 9.12 1.38 -7.20
C ALA A 40 9.35 0.65 -8.53
N TRP A 41 10.15 -0.43 -8.54
CA TRP A 41 10.38 -1.22 -9.75
C TRP A 41 9.17 -2.11 -10.08
N PRO A 42 8.63 -2.07 -11.31
CA PRO A 42 7.46 -2.88 -11.70
C PRO A 42 7.58 -4.39 -11.45
N PRO A 43 8.76 -5.03 -11.51
CA PRO A 43 8.89 -6.44 -11.13
C PRO A 43 8.52 -6.74 -9.66
N LEU A 44 8.64 -5.77 -8.75
CA LEU A 44 8.26 -5.91 -7.35
C LEU A 44 6.73 -5.91 -7.14
N ASP A 45 5.95 -5.60 -8.19
CA ASP A 45 4.48 -5.63 -8.15
C ASP A 45 3.92 -7.06 -8.25
N ARG A 46 4.77 -8.08 -8.43
CA ARG A 46 4.35 -9.48 -8.60
C ARG A 46 4.79 -10.36 -7.43
N GLY A 47 3.92 -11.29 -7.04
CA GLY A 47 4.22 -12.36 -6.08
C GLY A 47 4.53 -11.85 -4.67
N LEU A 48 5.45 -12.53 -3.96
CA LEU A 48 5.81 -12.23 -2.57
C LEU A 48 6.24 -10.78 -2.35
N PHE A 49 6.86 -10.15 -3.36
CA PHE A 49 7.39 -8.79 -3.26
C PHE A 49 6.31 -7.70 -3.18
N ARG A 50 5.09 -8.00 -3.64
CA ARG A 50 3.95 -7.08 -3.55
C ARG A 50 3.60 -6.76 -2.09
N ARG A 51 3.88 -7.66 -1.15
CA ARG A 51 3.62 -7.46 0.29
C ARG A 51 4.70 -6.65 1.01
N SER A 52 5.89 -6.55 0.42
CA SER A 52 7.05 -5.89 1.02
C SER A 52 7.40 -4.55 0.38
N ARG A 53 6.80 -4.23 -0.78
CA ARG A 53 7.05 -2.95 -1.45
C ARG A 53 6.40 -1.79 -0.70
N PRO A 54 6.99 -0.58 -0.73
CA PRO A 54 6.36 0.61 -0.19
C PRO A 54 5.18 1.04 -1.08
N SER A 55 4.08 1.39 -0.43
CA SER A 55 2.86 1.93 -1.04
C SER A 55 2.22 2.96 -0.11
N ILE A 56 1.34 3.79 -0.66
CA ILE A 56 0.46 4.66 0.11
C ILE A 56 -0.95 4.08 0.01
N THR A 57 -1.62 3.89 1.15
CA THR A 57 -3.03 3.50 1.19
C THR A 57 -3.87 4.78 1.28
N LEU A 58 -4.62 5.09 0.23
CA LEU A 58 -5.62 6.15 0.27
C LEU A 58 -6.91 5.57 0.83
N VAL A 59 -7.49 6.26 1.82
CA VAL A 59 -8.69 5.81 2.52
C VAL A 59 -9.77 6.87 2.33
N GLU A 60 -10.95 6.45 1.92
CA GLU A 60 -12.12 7.31 1.79
C GLU A 60 -13.05 7.08 2.98
N PHE A 61 -13.54 8.17 3.55
CA PHE A 61 -14.48 8.15 4.65
C PHE A 61 -15.86 8.55 4.17
N GLY A 62 -16.89 7.93 4.73
CA GLY A 62 -18.27 8.23 4.42
C GLY A 62 -19.19 8.05 5.63
N PRO A 63 -20.43 8.57 5.51
CA PRO A 63 -21.44 8.51 6.57
C PRO A 63 -21.90 7.08 6.89
#